data_AF-A0A272ENS6-F1
#
_entry.id   AF-A0A272ENS6-F1
#
_cell.length_a   1.000
_cell.length_b   1.000
_cell.length_c   1.000
_cell.angle_alpha   90.00
_cell.angle_beta   90.00
_cell.angle_gamma   90.00
#
_symmetry.space_group_name_H-M   'P 1'
#
loop_
_entity.id
_entity.type
_entity.pdbx_description
1 polymer ?
#
loop_
_entity_poly.entity_id
_entity_poly.type
_entity_poly.pdbx_seq_one_letter_code
_entity_poly.pdbx_strand_id
1 'polypeptide(L)'
;MPRHADRACGEQAFCGAGEAGFALATDAQQRVQILPARRTRIGLGFRSEMTMIRFPDAILRHLDTHSADTSLYLLADTSAIPASELSRIAGTAPALDILTRATPIWRECAAPILLQLPRFSGCTANTWQAFAARWQYANALVLIEGALSHATLCHALHARTEAMLPDAIAVLLRYFDTRVLPVLLTTLETSRRAAFLSIASTWLYADRYGIAVTLQGPAEQNHRPRAGNRTHLWHRPASRPDRLLHAHAQPRRCLSREHRLAARIERGTRRTATLHASFAHGAGGGHHMSPYIMTPHILNSAITMRRLLCVLLMGTSLNATAAGPKHEKVEPFRAYNLTLYGYNYTDMSIGSFEVNGAGGGNIEVGDAEAGGGKFTCCASLYTPLPPNNNVHIKWSRDGKTWCETKVPFSGPIPAKPEYMEVHFYRDGHIEVAVTESSSPPRLKLERASPGWRYAEREQNINNDHKFARCQRGYF
;
A
#
# COMPACT_ATOMS: atom_id res chain seq x y z
N MET A 1 -1.89 39.24 57.35
CA MET A 1 -2.78 38.23 57.98
C MET A 1 -4.21 38.51 57.52
N PRO A 2 -5.11 37.51 57.33
CA PRO A 2 -4.99 36.05 57.09
C PRO A 2 -5.55 35.64 55.67
N ARG A 3 -5.01 34.63 54.98
CA ARG A 3 -5.31 33.15 54.91
C ARG A 3 -6.64 32.71 54.25
N HIS A 4 -6.50 31.57 53.52
CA HIS A 4 -7.46 30.52 53.12
C HIS A 4 -8.26 30.73 51.82
N ALA A 5 -8.49 29.74 50.95
CA ALA A 5 -8.21 28.29 50.99
C ALA A 5 -8.31 27.64 49.59
N ASP A 6 -7.68 26.47 49.49
CA ASP A 6 -7.74 25.46 48.45
C ASP A 6 -9.17 25.02 48.05
N ARG A 7 -9.34 24.61 46.78
CA ARG A 7 -10.36 23.64 46.39
C ARG A 7 -9.80 22.61 45.39
N ALA A 8 -9.80 21.36 45.87
CA ALA A 8 -9.57 20.14 45.14
C ALA A 8 -10.64 19.90 44.04
N CYS A 9 -10.22 19.35 42.91
CA CYS A 9 -11.11 18.75 41.92
C CYS A 9 -11.30 17.27 42.28
N GLY A 10 -12.55 16.89 42.56
CA GLY A 10 -12.97 15.50 42.68
C GLY A 10 -13.36 14.92 41.33
N GLU A 11 -12.84 13.73 41.04
CA GLU A 11 -13.44 12.77 40.11
C GLU A 11 -14.83 12.36 40.60
N GLN A 12 -15.82 12.31 39.70
CA GLN A 12 -16.84 11.25 39.68
C GLN A 12 -17.74 11.31 38.43
N ALA A 13 -17.74 10.16 37.74
CA ALA A 13 -18.87 9.46 37.10
C ALA A 13 -19.84 10.24 36.18
N PHE A 14 -19.69 10.01 34.87
CA PHE A 14 -20.76 10.17 33.88
C PHE A 14 -21.04 8.81 33.23
N CYS A 15 -22.05 8.10 33.73
CA CYS A 15 -22.79 7.02 33.04
C CYS A 15 -24.15 6.89 33.75
N GLY A 16 -25.10 7.74 33.39
CA GLY A 16 -26.50 7.60 33.78
C GLY A 16 -27.36 7.62 32.52
N ALA A 17 -27.75 6.44 32.03
CA ALA A 17 -28.82 6.32 31.04
C ALA A 17 -30.12 6.05 31.81
N GLY A 18 -31.04 7.00 31.75
CA GLY A 18 -32.39 6.85 32.29
C GLY A 18 -33.24 6.01 31.35
N GLU A 19 -33.84 4.96 31.90
CA GLU A 19 -34.97 4.26 31.33
C GLU A 19 -36.23 5.11 31.49
N ALA A 20 -36.96 5.37 30.41
CA ALA A 20 -38.34 5.79 30.46
C ALA A 20 -39.15 4.86 29.54
N GLY A 21 -39.95 4.00 30.17
CA GLY A 21 -40.85 3.08 29.50
C GLY A 21 -42.05 3.81 28.88
N PHE A 22 -42.55 3.24 27.80
CA PHE A 22 -43.95 3.35 27.41
C PHE A 22 -44.39 1.96 26.90
N ALA A 23 -45.46 1.47 27.50
CA ALA A 23 -46.07 0.18 27.21
C ALA A 23 -47.34 0.34 26.35
N LEU A 24 -47.76 -0.79 25.79
CA LEU A 24 -49.05 -1.11 25.14
C LEU A 24 -49.14 -0.70 23.65
N ALA A 25 -49.60 -1.54 22.72
CA ALA A 25 -50.60 -2.60 22.83
C ALA A 25 -50.33 -3.81 21.91
N THR A 26 -50.98 -4.89 22.30
CA THR A 26 -51.14 -6.23 21.73
C THR A 26 -51.73 -6.25 20.32
N ASP A 27 -51.30 -7.20 19.48
CA ASP A 27 -52.25 -8.08 18.78
C ASP A 27 -51.64 -9.44 18.41
N ALA A 28 -52.51 -10.45 18.34
CA ALA A 28 -52.19 -11.86 18.44
C ALA A 28 -52.28 -12.64 17.12
N GLN A 29 -51.67 -13.84 17.14
CA GLN A 29 -51.89 -14.99 16.23
C GLN A 29 -51.34 -14.82 14.80
N GLN A 30 -50.47 -15.71 14.29
CA GLN A 30 -50.86 -17.07 13.95
C GLN A 30 -49.62 -18.00 13.83
N ARG A 31 -49.70 -19.15 14.51
CA ARG A 31 -48.78 -20.29 14.44
C ARG A 31 -48.97 -21.04 13.10
N VAL A 32 -47.87 -21.34 12.42
CA VAL A 32 -47.74 -22.57 11.62
C VAL A 32 -46.40 -23.23 11.95
N GLN A 33 -46.47 -24.34 12.67
CA GLN A 33 -45.37 -25.27 12.88
C GLN A 33 -45.25 -26.17 11.65
N ILE A 34 -44.08 -26.19 10.99
CA ILE A 34 -43.66 -27.34 10.17
C ILE A 34 -42.15 -27.56 10.39
N LEU A 35 -41.82 -28.71 10.98
CA LEU A 35 -40.51 -29.37 10.97
C LEU A 35 -40.78 -30.88 10.78
N PRO A 36 -39.83 -31.68 10.28
CA PRO A 36 -39.03 -31.49 9.07
C PRO A 36 -39.05 -32.75 8.17
N ALA A 37 -38.89 -32.59 6.86
CA ALA A 37 -38.66 -33.72 5.96
C ALA A 37 -37.16 -34.06 5.92
N ARG A 38 -36.80 -35.25 6.43
CA ARG A 38 -35.48 -35.88 6.25
C ARG A 38 -35.21 -36.08 4.76
N ARG A 39 -34.18 -35.43 4.23
CA ARG A 39 -33.50 -35.84 2.98
C ARG A 39 -32.02 -36.00 3.23
N THR A 40 -31.59 -37.25 3.30
CA THR A 40 -30.21 -37.69 3.13
C THR A 40 -29.72 -37.26 1.74
N ARG A 41 -28.85 -36.26 1.68
CA ARG A 41 -27.99 -36.01 0.52
C ARG A 41 -26.55 -36.21 0.94
N ILE A 42 -26.00 -37.33 0.47
CA ILE A 42 -24.57 -37.52 0.32
C ILE A 42 -24.15 -36.60 -0.83
N GLY A 43 -23.39 -35.55 -0.53
CA GLY A 43 -22.89 -34.58 -1.49
C GLY A 43 -21.46 -34.21 -1.13
N LEU A 44 -20.51 -34.77 -1.88
CA LEU A 44 -19.12 -34.35 -1.92
C LEU A 44 -19.02 -32.87 -2.33
N GLY A 45 -18.06 -32.15 -1.73
CA GLY A 45 -17.50 -30.92 -2.29
C GLY A 45 -17.57 -29.72 -1.35
N PHE A 46 -16.76 -29.73 -0.29
CA PHE A 46 -16.39 -28.54 0.47
C PHE A 46 -15.77 -27.50 -0.50
N ARG A 47 -16.56 -26.51 -0.95
CA ARG A 47 -16.03 -25.20 -1.29
C ARG A 47 -16.18 -24.35 -0.04
N SER A 48 -15.10 -24.24 0.74
CA SER A 48 -15.04 -23.21 1.78
C SER A 48 -15.09 -21.86 1.07
N GLU A 49 -16.24 -21.18 1.13
CA GLU A 49 -16.28 -19.75 0.92
C GLU A 49 -15.33 -19.13 1.94
N MET A 50 -14.17 -18.65 1.48
CA MET A 50 -13.28 -17.84 2.32
C MET A 50 -14.01 -16.54 2.59
N THR A 51 -14.75 -16.48 3.70
CA THR A 51 -15.37 -15.25 4.17
C THR A 51 -14.27 -14.25 4.45
N MET A 52 -14.12 -13.26 3.56
CA MET A 52 -13.16 -12.17 3.76
C MET A 52 -13.59 -11.37 4.99
N ILE A 53 -12.78 -11.46 6.03
CA ILE A 53 -13.00 -10.72 7.27
C ILE A 53 -12.47 -9.29 7.09
N ARG A 54 -13.34 -8.30 7.30
CA ARG A 54 -12.93 -6.90 7.36
C ARG A 54 -12.10 -6.63 8.61
N PHE A 55 -11.15 -5.70 8.52
CA PHE A 55 -10.25 -5.37 9.61
C PHE A 55 -10.97 -4.97 10.92
N PRO A 56 -12.02 -4.12 10.92
CA PRO A 56 -12.72 -3.74 12.16
C PRO A 56 -13.31 -4.95 12.89
N ASP A 57 -13.88 -5.90 12.15
CA ASP A 57 -14.46 -7.11 12.73
C ASP A 57 -13.39 -8.09 13.23
N ALA A 58 -12.21 -8.11 12.59
CA ALA A 58 -11.06 -8.86 13.08
C ALA A 58 -10.51 -8.29 14.38
N ILE A 59 -10.42 -6.95 14.48
CA ILE A 59 -10.02 -6.26 15.70
C ILE A 59 -10.95 -6.67 16.83
N LEU A 60 -12.26 -6.48 16.68
CA LEU A 60 -13.22 -6.79 17.74
C LEU A 60 -13.13 -8.25 18.21
N ARG A 61 -13.04 -9.20 17.28
CA ARG A 61 -12.83 -10.60 17.64
C ARG A 61 -11.54 -10.81 18.45
N HIS A 62 -10.43 -10.19 18.05
CA HIS A 62 -9.18 -10.28 18.82
C HIS A 62 -9.30 -9.63 20.20
N LEU A 63 -10.00 -8.50 20.31
CA LEU A 63 -10.26 -7.87 21.60
C LEU A 63 -11.01 -8.82 22.54
N ASP A 64 -11.98 -9.57 22.02
CA ASP A 64 -12.80 -10.50 22.79
C ASP A 64 -12.10 -11.82 23.12
N THR A 65 -11.17 -12.29 22.28
CA THR A 65 -10.58 -13.64 22.41
C THR A 65 -9.13 -13.67 22.90
N HIS A 66 -8.46 -12.53 23.12
CA HIS A 66 -7.06 -12.54 23.55
C HIS A 66 -6.86 -13.19 24.93
N SER A 67 -5.71 -13.80 25.14
CA SER A 67 -5.42 -14.54 26.38
C SER A 67 -5.28 -13.63 27.60
N ALA A 68 -5.64 -14.15 28.78
CA ALA A 68 -5.39 -13.47 30.05
C ALA A 68 -3.89 -13.36 30.40
N ASP A 69 -3.03 -14.11 29.73
CA ASP A 69 -1.57 -14.10 29.95
C ASP A 69 -0.83 -13.18 28.97
N THR A 70 -1.51 -12.65 27.96
CA THR A 70 -0.93 -11.76 26.96
C THR A 70 -1.43 -10.32 27.14
N SER A 71 -0.62 -9.38 26.64
CA SER A 71 -1.01 -7.99 26.46
C SER A 71 -1.28 -7.71 25.00
N LEU A 72 -2.25 -6.82 24.75
CA LEU A 72 -2.59 -6.36 23.42
C LEU A 72 -2.10 -4.93 23.21
N TYR A 73 -1.48 -4.69 22.07
CA TYR A 73 -0.90 -3.41 21.70
C TYR A 73 -1.40 -2.98 20.33
N LEU A 74 -1.54 -1.66 20.15
CA LEU A 74 -1.71 -1.04 18.85
C LEU A 74 -0.44 -0.29 18.48
N LEU A 75 0.18 -0.69 17.38
CA LEU A 75 1.22 0.07 16.70
C LEU A 75 0.59 0.89 15.57
N ALA A 76 0.68 2.21 15.67
CA ALA A 76 0.03 3.16 14.77
C ALA A 76 1.03 4.13 14.11
N ASP A 77 0.93 4.32 12.79
CA ASP A 77 1.75 5.29 12.06
C ASP A 77 1.06 6.68 12.04
N THR A 78 1.67 7.64 12.75
CA THR A 78 1.16 9.02 12.86
C THR A 78 1.32 9.84 11.58
N SER A 79 2.06 9.34 10.58
CA SER A 79 2.12 9.99 9.26
C SER A 79 0.82 9.84 8.46
N ALA A 80 0.00 8.85 8.81
CA ALA A 80 -1.31 8.64 8.18
C ALA A 80 -2.48 8.96 9.12
N ILE A 81 -2.29 8.81 10.43
CA ILE A 81 -3.33 9.03 11.44
C ILE A 81 -2.99 10.29 12.24
N PRO A 82 -3.87 11.31 12.29
CA PRO A 82 -3.64 12.50 13.08
C PRO A 82 -3.37 12.16 14.54
N ALA A 83 -2.29 12.70 15.10
CA ALA A 83 -1.89 12.42 16.47
C ALA A 83 -2.93 12.88 17.52
N SER A 84 -3.73 13.92 17.21
CA SER A 84 -4.88 14.33 18.05
C SER A 84 -5.92 13.22 18.20
N GLU A 85 -6.05 12.39 17.18
CA GLU A 85 -7.00 11.30 17.18
C GLU A 85 -6.50 10.08 17.93
N LEU A 86 -5.24 9.71 17.70
CA LEU A 86 -4.58 8.67 18.48
C LEU A 86 -4.56 9.05 19.97
N SER A 87 -4.34 10.33 20.30
CA SER A 87 -4.42 10.80 21.68
C SER A 87 -5.81 10.60 22.29
N ARG A 88 -6.87 10.93 21.53
CA ARG A 88 -8.25 10.74 21.97
C ARG A 88 -8.59 9.27 22.21
N ILE A 89 -8.11 8.38 21.35
CA ILE A 89 -8.37 6.94 21.43
C ILE A 89 -7.49 6.27 22.50
N ALA A 90 -6.26 6.72 22.66
CA ALA A 90 -5.39 6.30 23.76
C ALA A 90 -6.05 6.63 25.10
N GLY A 91 -6.64 7.82 25.26
CA GLY A 91 -7.22 8.25 26.52
C GLY A 91 -6.17 8.23 27.63
N THR A 92 -6.34 7.34 28.61
CA THR A 92 -5.38 7.11 29.70
C THR A 92 -4.43 5.93 29.45
N ALA A 93 -4.56 5.24 28.32
CA ALA A 93 -3.72 4.11 27.97
C ALA A 93 -2.24 4.52 27.87
N PRO A 94 -1.31 3.70 28.40
CA PRO A 94 0.12 3.91 28.20
C PRO A 94 0.47 3.98 26.72
N ALA A 95 1.22 5.01 26.34
CA ALA A 95 1.67 5.26 24.98
C ALA A 95 3.17 5.51 24.95
N LEU A 96 3.86 4.92 23.98
CA LEU A 96 5.29 5.15 23.74
C LEU A 96 5.53 5.46 22.26
N ASP A 97 6.36 6.46 22.00
CA ASP A 97 6.94 6.72 20.68
C ASP A 97 8.02 5.66 20.41
N ILE A 98 7.91 4.91 19.31
CA ILE A 98 8.86 3.82 19.01
C ILE A 98 10.26 4.36 18.70
N LEU A 99 10.39 5.54 18.11
CA LEU A 99 11.69 6.09 17.70
C LEU A 99 12.42 6.70 18.90
N THR A 100 11.72 7.40 19.78
CA THR A 100 12.34 8.03 20.96
C THR A 100 12.29 7.15 22.21
N ARG A 101 11.40 6.15 22.23
CA ARG A 101 11.07 5.29 23.38
C ARG A 101 10.54 6.06 24.59
N ALA A 102 10.09 7.29 24.39
CA ALA A 102 9.54 8.16 25.41
C ALA A 102 8.02 8.28 25.26
N THR A 103 7.36 8.89 26.26
CA THR A 103 5.96 9.29 26.14
C THR A 103 5.79 10.25 24.97
N PRO A 104 4.81 10.04 24.07
CA PRO A 104 4.67 10.85 22.87
C PRO A 104 4.21 12.28 23.19
N ILE A 105 4.80 13.24 22.47
CA ILE A 105 4.32 14.62 22.43
C ILE A 105 3.32 14.73 21.28
N TRP A 106 2.03 14.52 21.58
CA TRP A 106 0.98 14.38 20.58
C TRP A 106 0.86 15.50 19.55
N ARG A 107 1.29 16.73 19.85
CA ARG A 107 1.21 17.86 18.90
C ARG A 107 2.25 17.80 17.79
N GLU A 108 3.37 17.12 18.01
CA GLU A 108 4.55 17.16 17.14
C GLU A 108 5.02 15.75 16.73
N CYS A 109 4.24 14.73 17.06
CA CYS A 109 4.65 13.35 16.83
C CYS A 109 4.36 12.94 15.39
N ALA A 110 5.43 12.78 14.60
CA ALA A 110 5.43 12.10 13.31
C ALA A 110 5.99 10.66 13.42
N ALA A 111 6.29 10.20 14.63
CA ALA A 111 6.82 8.88 14.89
C ALA A 111 5.68 7.85 15.12
N PRO A 112 5.89 6.58 14.75
CA PRO A 112 4.96 5.52 15.09
C PRO A 112 4.80 5.38 16.61
N ILE A 113 3.54 5.22 17.05
CA ILE A 113 3.17 5.11 18.46
C ILE A 113 2.76 3.69 18.78
N LEU A 114 3.24 3.18 19.92
CA LEU A 114 2.79 1.93 20.53
C LEU A 114 1.88 2.24 21.71
N LEU A 115 0.60 1.90 21.58
CA LEU A 115 -0.42 2.01 22.62
C LEU A 115 -0.64 0.64 23.25
N GLN A 116 -0.64 0.56 24.58
CA GLN A 116 -1.12 -0.63 25.27
C GLN A 116 -2.64 -0.57 25.41
N LEU A 117 -3.35 -1.50 24.81
CA LEU A 117 -4.81 -1.50 24.86
C LEU A 117 -5.30 -2.06 26.20
N PRO A 118 -6.27 -1.41 26.86
CA PRO A 118 -6.88 -1.97 28.05
C PRO A 118 -7.70 -3.22 27.68
N ARG A 119 -7.92 -4.11 28.66
CA ARG A 119 -8.94 -5.14 28.50
C ARG A 119 -10.30 -4.47 28.44
N PHE A 120 -11.02 -4.73 27.35
CA PHE A 120 -12.24 -4.01 27.06
C PHE A 120 -13.43 -4.56 27.84
N SER A 121 -14.30 -3.65 28.28
CA SER A 121 -15.67 -3.94 28.68
C SER A 121 -16.63 -3.11 27.82
N GLY A 122 -17.60 -3.78 27.19
CA GLY A 122 -18.78 -3.24 26.48
C GLY A 122 -18.57 -1.94 25.68
N CYS A 123 -18.81 -0.78 26.32
CA CYS A 123 -18.92 0.54 25.67
C CYS A 123 -17.68 0.97 24.86
N THR A 124 -16.51 0.43 25.19
CA THR A 124 -15.26 0.75 24.50
C THR A 124 -15.15 0.10 23.12
N ALA A 125 -15.82 -1.03 22.88
CA ALA A 125 -15.74 -1.77 21.62
C ALA A 125 -16.22 -0.94 20.42
N ASN A 126 -17.32 -0.20 20.57
CA ASN A 126 -17.89 0.63 19.50
C ASN A 126 -16.93 1.76 19.07
N THR A 127 -16.26 2.40 20.03
CA THR A 127 -15.27 3.45 19.75
C THR A 127 -14.09 2.89 18.97
N TRP A 128 -13.62 1.70 19.35
CA TRP A 128 -12.53 1.02 18.66
C TRP A 128 -12.93 0.53 17.27
N GLN A 129 -14.14 0.01 17.10
CA GLN A 129 -14.65 -0.38 15.79
C GLN A 129 -14.75 0.82 14.86
N ALA A 130 -15.30 1.94 15.33
CA ALA A 130 -15.40 3.17 14.54
C ALA A 130 -14.02 3.74 14.19
N PHE A 131 -13.07 3.67 15.12
CA PHE A 131 -11.67 4.03 14.86
C PHE A 131 -11.04 3.13 13.79
N ALA A 132 -11.13 1.81 13.96
CA ALA A 132 -10.60 0.84 13.02
C ALA A 132 -11.23 0.97 11.63
N ALA A 133 -12.55 1.16 11.55
CA ALA A 133 -13.27 1.28 10.28
C ALA A 133 -12.82 2.49 9.47
N ARG A 134 -12.55 3.61 10.15
CA ARG A 134 -12.09 4.84 9.52
C ARG A 134 -10.64 4.77 9.02
N TRP A 135 -9.78 4.03 9.73
CA TRP A 135 -8.35 3.97 9.42
C TRP A 135 -7.87 2.66 8.79
N GLN A 136 -8.76 1.71 8.51
CA GLN A 136 -8.40 0.40 7.92
C GLN A 136 -7.70 0.53 6.55
N TYR A 137 -7.93 1.62 5.81
CA TYR A 137 -7.30 1.85 4.50
C TYR A 137 -6.04 2.73 4.55
N ALA A 138 -5.69 3.24 5.73
CA ALA A 138 -4.56 4.14 5.90
C ALA A 138 -3.20 3.41 5.89
N ASN A 139 -3.22 2.08 5.91
CA ASN A 139 -2.02 1.24 6.01
C ASN A 139 -1.13 1.54 7.22
N ALA A 140 -1.77 1.91 8.33
CA ALA A 140 -1.10 2.52 9.47
C ALA A 140 -1.48 1.89 10.81
N LEU A 141 -2.17 0.74 10.80
CA LEU A 141 -2.63 0.06 12.01
C LEU A 141 -2.14 -1.38 12.04
N VAL A 142 -1.41 -1.72 13.10
CA VAL A 142 -0.97 -3.08 13.40
C VAL A 142 -1.32 -3.38 14.86
N LEU A 143 -2.16 -4.36 15.09
CA LEU A 143 -2.37 -4.96 16.40
C LEU A 143 -1.29 -6.03 16.65
N ILE A 144 -0.74 -6.01 17.86
CA ILE A 144 0.32 -6.91 18.31
C ILE A 144 -0.12 -7.52 19.63
N GLU A 145 -0.14 -8.84 19.69
CA GLU A 145 -0.41 -9.61 20.92
C GLU A 145 0.87 -10.31 21.36
N GLY A 146 1.23 -10.23 22.65
CA GLY A 146 2.38 -10.95 23.18
C GLY A 146 2.57 -10.81 24.69
N ALA A 147 3.52 -11.57 25.24
CA ALA A 147 3.83 -11.60 26.66
C ALA A 147 4.83 -10.51 27.10
N LEU A 148 5.49 -9.82 26.16
CA LEU A 148 6.45 -8.77 26.48
C LEU A 148 5.76 -7.56 27.13
N SER A 149 6.41 -6.96 28.13
CA SER A 149 5.94 -5.68 28.69
C SER A 149 5.94 -4.56 27.64
N HIS A 150 5.15 -3.52 27.87
CA HIS A 150 5.03 -2.38 26.93
C HIS A 150 6.38 -1.74 26.58
N ALA A 151 7.23 -1.52 27.58
CA ALA A 151 8.57 -0.97 27.37
C ALA A 151 9.52 -1.94 26.66
N THR A 152 9.48 -3.23 27.00
CA THR A 152 10.29 -4.27 26.34
C THR A 152 9.90 -4.44 24.88
N LEU A 153 8.60 -4.47 24.59
CA LEU A 153 8.09 -4.54 23.22
C LEU A 153 8.48 -3.30 22.42
N CYS A 154 8.31 -2.09 22.99
CA CYS A 154 8.74 -0.84 22.36
C CYS A 154 10.22 -0.86 22.00
N HIS A 155 11.08 -1.31 22.91
CA HIS A 155 12.52 -1.43 22.64
C HIS A 155 12.82 -2.44 21.53
N ALA A 156 12.14 -3.59 21.52
CA ALA A 156 12.34 -4.62 20.51
C ALA A 156 11.83 -4.21 19.12
N LEU A 157 10.75 -3.43 19.07
CA LEU A 157 10.22 -2.78 17.87
C LEU A 157 11.19 -1.71 17.35
N HIS A 158 11.67 -0.83 18.23
CA HIS A 158 12.69 0.17 17.89
C HIS A 158 13.94 -0.45 17.27
N ALA A 159 14.48 -1.51 17.86
CA ALA A 159 15.65 -2.19 17.31
C ALA A 159 15.44 -2.78 15.91
N ARG A 160 14.18 -3.00 15.49
CA ARG A 160 13.83 -3.48 14.14
C ARG A 160 13.63 -2.34 13.13
N THR A 161 13.56 -1.08 13.57
CA THR A 161 13.53 0.06 12.65
C THR A 161 14.93 0.42 12.15
N GLU A 162 15.98 -0.01 12.85
CA GLU A 162 17.36 0.22 12.43
C GLU A 162 17.81 -0.85 11.44
N ALA A 163 18.19 -0.43 10.23
CA ALA A 163 18.77 -1.32 9.23
C ALA A 163 19.98 -0.68 8.54
N MET A 164 20.88 -1.52 8.05
CA MET A 164 22.05 -1.13 7.27
C MET A 164 21.95 -1.78 5.90
N LEU A 165 22.01 -0.98 4.84
CA LEU A 165 22.15 -1.47 3.47
C LEU A 165 23.63 -1.82 3.18
N PRO A 166 23.93 -2.49 2.05
CA PRO A 166 25.29 -2.52 1.51
C PRO A 166 25.89 -1.11 1.49
N ASP A 167 27.21 -1.02 1.65
CA ASP A 167 27.96 0.24 1.76
C ASP A 167 27.76 1.05 3.05
N ALA A 168 27.25 0.40 4.10
CA ALA A 168 27.06 1.01 5.42
C ALA A 168 26.15 2.26 5.39
N ILE A 169 25.12 2.23 4.54
CA ILE A 169 24.07 3.25 4.54
C ILE A 169 23.04 2.88 5.61
N ALA A 170 22.94 3.70 6.66
CA ALA A 170 21.91 3.57 7.69
C ALA A 170 20.55 3.98 7.13
N VAL A 171 19.56 3.11 7.30
CA VAL A 171 18.18 3.35 6.86
C VAL A 171 17.19 3.03 7.97
N LEU A 172 16.07 3.75 7.96
CA LEU A 172 14.94 3.50 8.85
C LEU A 172 13.94 2.57 8.17
N LEU A 173 13.80 1.35 8.69
CA LEU A 173 12.84 0.37 8.21
C LEU A 173 11.43 0.66 8.75
N ARG A 174 10.56 1.15 7.88
CA ARG A 174 9.17 1.52 8.21
C ARG A 174 8.19 0.34 8.17
N TYR A 175 8.47 -0.74 8.90
CA TYR A 175 7.59 -1.91 8.91
C TYR A 175 6.21 -1.65 9.56
N PHE A 176 6.05 -0.53 10.27
CA PHE A 176 4.77 -0.07 10.81
C PHE A 176 3.82 0.49 9.73
N ASP A 177 4.32 0.73 8.51
CA ASP A 177 3.51 0.88 7.31
C ASP A 177 3.12 -0.52 6.79
N THR A 178 1.83 -0.82 6.79
CA THR A 178 1.33 -2.17 6.44
C THR A 178 1.47 -2.51 4.96
N ARG A 179 1.92 -1.56 4.12
CA ARG A 179 2.37 -1.85 2.75
C ARG A 179 3.80 -2.38 2.71
N VAL A 180 4.62 -1.99 3.68
CA VAL A 180 6.04 -2.37 3.77
C VAL A 180 6.18 -3.71 4.49
N LEU A 181 5.41 -3.95 5.55
CA LEU A 181 5.50 -5.17 6.36
C LEU A 181 5.42 -6.47 5.52
N PRO A 182 4.44 -6.68 4.62
CA PRO A 182 4.34 -7.91 3.86
C PRO A 182 5.55 -8.09 2.92
N VAL A 183 5.95 -7.00 2.25
CA VAL A 183 7.10 -7.00 1.34
C VAL A 183 8.38 -7.37 2.09
N LEU A 184 8.61 -6.75 3.26
CA LEU A 184 9.72 -7.08 4.15
C LEU A 184 9.72 -8.57 4.52
N LEU A 185 8.58 -9.12 4.93
CA LEU A 185 8.51 -10.52 5.36
C LEU A 185 8.73 -11.50 4.19
N THR A 186 8.46 -11.08 2.95
CA THR A 186 8.79 -11.89 1.76
C THR A 186 10.26 -11.81 1.35
N THR A 187 10.96 -10.73 1.71
CA THR A 187 12.39 -10.57 1.37
C THR A 187 13.32 -11.18 2.42
N LEU A 188 12.85 -11.36 3.65
CA LEU A 188 13.62 -12.02 4.71
C LEU A 188 13.69 -13.54 4.52
N GLU A 189 14.89 -14.10 4.72
CA GLU A 189 15.09 -15.53 4.90
C GLU A 189 14.19 -16.08 6.03
N THR A 190 13.80 -17.35 5.94
CA THR A 190 12.85 -17.97 6.89
C THR A 190 13.25 -17.79 8.36
N SER A 191 14.53 -17.95 8.68
CA SER A 191 15.05 -17.77 10.05
C SER A 191 14.97 -16.31 10.51
N ARG A 192 15.33 -15.34 9.65
CA ARG A 192 15.24 -13.90 9.94
C ARG A 192 13.80 -13.45 10.06
N ARG A 193 12.90 -13.97 9.23
CA ARG A 193 11.46 -13.73 9.31
C ARG A 193 10.88 -14.22 10.64
N ALA A 194 11.24 -15.45 11.04
CA ALA A 194 10.82 -15.99 12.34
C ALA A 194 11.35 -15.14 13.51
N ALA A 195 12.64 -14.76 13.48
CA ALA A 195 13.24 -13.86 14.48
C ALA A 195 12.61 -12.46 14.49
N PHE A 196 12.20 -11.94 13.33
CA PHE A 196 11.50 -10.66 13.26
C PHE A 196 10.16 -10.74 13.99
N LEU A 197 9.38 -11.78 13.72
CA LEU A 197 8.04 -11.97 14.29
C LEU A 197 8.03 -12.44 15.75
N SER A 198 9.15 -12.98 16.26
CA SER A 198 9.24 -13.63 17.59
C SER A 198 9.05 -12.74 18.81
N ILE A 199 8.81 -11.44 18.66
CA ILE A 199 8.55 -10.52 19.79
C ILE A 199 7.08 -10.48 20.18
N ALA A 200 6.23 -11.19 19.45
CA ALA A 200 4.80 -11.26 19.65
C ALA A 200 4.28 -12.61 19.15
N SER A 201 3.23 -13.12 19.78
CA SER A 201 2.54 -14.34 19.34
C SER A 201 1.71 -14.07 18.09
N THR A 202 1.05 -12.92 18.03
CA THR A 202 0.15 -12.56 16.94
C THR A 202 0.41 -11.14 16.45
N TRP A 203 0.41 -10.98 15.12
CA TRP A 203 0.34 -9.69 14.45
C TRP A 203 -0.92 -9.65 13.60
N LEU A 204 -1.72 -8.62 13.73
CA LEU A 204 -2.94 -8.43 12.96
C LEU A 204 -2.92 -7.03 12.33
N TYR A 205 -3.00 -6.94 11.01
CA TYR A 205 -2.98 -5.66 10.31
C TYR A 205 -4.00 -5.62 9.19
N ALA A 206 -4.35 -4.43 8.73
CA ALA A 206 -5.16 -4.25 7.53
C ALA A 206 -4.24 -4.20 6.31
N ASP A 207 -4.51 -5.03 5.31
CA ASP A 207 -3.92 -4.83 3.99
C ASP A 207 -4.49 -3.58 3.30
N ARG A 208 -3.99 -3.27 2.10
CA ARG A 208 -4.44 -2.09 1.33
C ARG A 208 -5.93 -2.10 0.96
N TYR A 209 -6.60 -3.24 1.12
CA TYR A 209 -8.02 -3.40 0.82
C TYR A 209 -8.89 -3.44 2.10
N GLY A 210 -8.30 -3.14 3.25
CA GLY A 210 -8.98 -3.19 4.56
C GLY A 210 -9.29 -4.63 4.98
N ILE A 211 -8.67 -5.63 4.35
CA ILE A 211 -8.81 -7.03 4.73
C ILE A 211 -7.83 -7.32 5.86
N ALA A 212 -8.32 -8.00 6.88
CA ALA A 212 -7.51 -8.39 8.00
C ALA A 212 -6.51 -9.48 7.60
N VAL A 213 -5.23 -9.24 7.87
CA VAL A 213 -4.16 -10.24 7.70
C VAL A 213 -3.54 -10.55 9.05
N THR A 214 -3.53 -11.84 9.40
CA THR A 214 -2.94 -12.33 10.63
C THR A 214 -1.61 -13.03 10.33
N LEU A 215 -0.56 -12.65 11.05
CA LEU A 215 0.72 -13.34 11.05
C LEU A 215 0.94 -13.95 12.44
N GLN A 216 1.39 -15.19 12.44
CA GLN A 216 1.77 -15.89 13.66
C GLN A 216 3.27 -15.72 13.89
N GLY A 217 3.63 -15.25 15.07
CA GLY A 217 4.98 -15.42 15.57
C GLY A 217 5.28 -16.91 15.79
N PRO A 218 6.56 -17.31 15.84
CA PRO A 218 6.88 -18.63 16.36
C PRO A 218 6.21 -18.75 17.74
N ALA A 219 5.31 -19.73 17.89
CA ALA A 219 4.63 -19.99 19.15
C ALA A 219 5.69 -19.92 20.25
N GLU A 220 5.47 -19.05 21.23
CA GLU A 220 6.42 -18.75 22.30
C GLU A 220 6.71 -20.09 23.01
N GLN A 221 7.72 -20.82 22.53
CA GLN A 221 8.07 -22.13 23.04
C GLN A 221 8.79 -21.89 24.36
N ASN A 222 8.04 -21.45 25.37
CA ASN A 222 8.44 -21.26 26.75
C ASN A 222 9.93 -20.98 26.90
N HIS A 223 10.43 -19.95 26.21
CA HIS A 223 11.77 -19.46 26.44
C HIS A 223 11.68 -18.62 27.72
N ARG A 224 11.40 -19.29 28.85
CA ARG A 224 11.86 -18.81 30.14
C ARG A 224 13.34 -18.51 29.93
N PRO A 225 13.79 -17.26 30.10
CA PRO A 225 15.18 -16.92 29.85
C PRO A 225 16.02 -17.81 30.78
N ARG A 226 16.73 -18.79 30.21
CA ARG A 226 17.85 -19.41 30.90
C ARG A 226 18.84 -18.27 31.10
N ALA A 227 18.89 -17.76 32.34
CA ALA A 227 19.87 -16.78 32.77
C ALA A 227 21.26 -17.28 32.38
N GLY A 228 21.82 -16.76 31.27
CA GLY A 228 23.10 -17.24 30.77
C GLY A 228 23.45 -16.87 29.32
N ASN A 229 22.49 -16.82 28.39
CA ASN A 229 22.82 -16.56 26.98
C ASN A 229 22.36 -15.18 26.51
N ARG A 230 23.29 -14.21 26.52
CA ARG A 230 23.16 -12.97 25.75
C ARG A 230 23.27 -13.30 24.25
N THR A 231 22.15 -13.41 23.57
CA THR A 231 22.08 -13.44 22.10
C THR A 231 22.44 -12.06 21.53
N HIS A 232 23.73 -11.87 21.23
CA HIS A 232 24.23 -10.84 20.32
C HIS A 232 24.05 -11.33 18.88
N LEU A 233 22.87 -11.14 18.26
CA LEU A 233 22.66 -11.54 16.86
C LEU A 233 22.49 -10.38 15.87
N TRP A 234 22.49 -9.12 16.32
CA TRP A 234 22.28 -7.97 15.44
C TRP A 234 23.49 -7.05 15.26
N HIS A 235 24.63 -7.35 15.87
CA HIS A 235 25.88 -6.61 15.63
C HIS A 235 27.09 -7.55 15.53
N ARG A 236 27.49 -7.88 14.30
CA ARG A 236 28.89 -8.22 13.99
C ARG A 236 29.34 -7.36 12.80
N PRO A 237 30.12 -6.29 13.02
CA PRO A 237 31.00 -5.80 11.98
C PRO A 237 32.23 -6.73 11.92
N ALA A 238 32.62 -7.12 10.72
CA ALA A 238 33.89 -7.78 10.48
C ALA A 238 35.04 -6.81 10.80
N SER A 239 36.04 -7.32 11.54
CA SER A 239 37.45 -6.87 11.63
C SER A 239 37.75 -5.37 11.86
N ARG A 240 38.39 -5.09 13.01
CA ARG A 240 39.11 -3.84 13.36
C ARG A 240 40.13 -3.42 12.27
N PRO A 241 40.48 -2.13 12.22
CA PRO A 241 41.68 -1.68 12.95
C PRO A 241 41.49 -0.41 13.79
N ASP A 242 42.20 -0.44 14.93
CA ASP A 242 42.84 0.60 15.73
C ASP A 242 42.19 1.94 16.17
N ARG A 243 42.41 2.14 17.48
CA ARG A 243 42.39 3.35 18.33
C ARG A 243 42.42 4.71 17.60
N LEU A 244 41.52 5.61 18.02
CA LEU A 244 41.88 6.87 18.69
C LEU A 244 40.64 7.66 19.19
N LEU A 245 40.79 8.16 20.42
CA LEU A 245 40.13 9.31 21.05
C LEU A 245 38.67 9.20 21.55
N HIS A 246 38.57 8.98 22.87
CA HIS A 246 37.57 9.62 23.71
C HIS A 246 37.74 11.14 23.68
N ALA A 247 36.66 11.87 23.39
CA ALA A 247 36.48 13.24 23.88
C ALA A 247 34.98 13.48 24.12
N HIS A 248 34.68 13.92 25.34
CA HIS A 248 33.38 14.41 25.79
C HIS A 248 32.81 15.46 24.82
N ALA A 249 31.54 15.31 24.44
CA ALA A 249 30.74 16.39 23.87
C ALA A 249 29.39 16.47 24.60
N GLN A 250 29.20 17.58 25.30
CA GLN A 250 27.92 18.01 25.88
C GLN A 250 26.90 18.38 24.77
N PRO A 251 25.59 18.37 25.08
CA PRO A 251 24.55 18.52 24.07
C PRO A 251 24.45 19.95 23.54
N ARG A 252 24.60 20.11 22.22
CA ARG A 252 24.28 21.37 21.52
C ARG A 252 22.81 21.39 21.15
N ARG A 253 22.13 22.47 21.56
CA ARG A 253 20.77 22.84 21.18
C ARG A 253 20.63 22.94 19.66
N CYS A 254 19.58 22.33 19.12
CA CYS A 254 19.11 22.55 17.76
C CYS A 254 18.56 23.98 17.62
N LEU A 255 19.18 24.80 16.77
CA LEU A 255 18.56 25.99 16.19
C LEU A 255 18.42 25.75 14.68
N SER A 256 17.24 26.07 14.17
CA SER A 256 16.73 25.74 12.83
C SER A 256 17.52 26.40 11.69
N ARG A 257 17.58 25.68 10.57
CA ARG A 257 18.46 25.90 9.41
C ARG A 257 17.85 26.80 8.32
N GLU A 258 16.88 27.66 8.65
CA GLU A 258 16.12 28.40 7.63
C GLU A 258 16.64 29.82 7.32
N HIS A 259 17.55 30.39 8.12
CA HIS A 259 18.00 31.77 7.92
C HIS A 259 19.28 31.98 7.07
N ARG A 260 19.83 30.94 6.42
CA ARG A 260 21.09 31.08 5.63
C ARG A 260 20.95 30.97 4.11
N LEU A 261 19.75 30.75 3.57
CA LEU A 261 19.56 30.64 2.12
C LEU A 261 19.15 31.96 1.43
N ALA A 262 18.72 32.98 2.20
CA ALA A 262 18.26 34.26 1.64
C ALA A 262 19.38 35.25 1.25
N ALA A 263 20.64 34.99 1.58
CA ALA A 263 21.73 35.96 1.36
C ALA A 263 22.66 35.64 0.16
N ARG A 264 22.29 34.71 -0.73
CA ARG A 264 23.18 34.24 -1.82
C ARG A 264 22.65 34.43 -3.24
N ILE A 265 21.47 35.04 -3.43
CA ILE A 265 20.84 35.21 -4.76
C ILE A 265 21.04 36.62 -5.35
N GLU A 266 21.52 37.62 -4.60
CA GLU A 266 21.64 39.01 -5.11
C GLU A 266 22.96 39.39 -5.81
N ARG A 267 23.85 38.45 -6.14
CA ARG A 267 25.17 38.79 -6.75
C ARG A 267 25.50 38.01 -8.02
N GLY A 268 24.56 37.86 -8.94
CA GLY A 268 24.76 37.02 -10.11
C GLY A 268 24.06 37.39 -11.41
N THR A 269 23.71 38.65 -11.68
CA THR A 269 23.16 39.01 -13.02
C THR A 269 23.48 40.45 -13.42
N ARG A 270 24.64 40.70 -14.04
CA ARG A 270 24.88 41.80 -14.99
C ARG A 270 26.01 41.45 -15.97
N ARG A 271 25.77 41.73 -17.27
CA ARG A 271 26.65 41.68 -18.47
C ARG A 271 26.68 40.29 -19.15
N THR A 272 26.43 40.09 -20.45
CA THR A 272 26.41 40.88 -21.72
C THR A 272 25.65 40.02 -22.75
N ALA A 273 24.63 40.48 -23.49
CA ALA A 273 24.61 41.29 -24.70
C ALA A 273 25.31 40.69 -25.97
N THR A 274 24.47 40.20 -26.89
CA THR A 274 24.46 40.39 -28.36
C THR A 274 25.52 39.71 -29.26
N LEU A 275 25.09 38.85 -30.20
CA LEU A 275 25.52 38.81 -31.62
C LEU A 275 24.70 37.83 -32.51
N HIS A 276 24.05 38.41 -33.52
CA HIS A 276 23.76 37.99 -34.91
C HIS A 276 23.40 36.52 -35.30
N ALA A 277 22.14 36.38 -35.75
CA ALA A 277 21.67 36.14 -37.13
C ALA A 277 22.32 35.10 -38.08
N SER A 278 21.41 34.30 -38.66
CA SER A 278 21.36 33.74 -40.04
C SER A 278 22.13 32.47 -40.38
N PHE A 279 21.42 31.47 -40.91
CA PHE A 279 21.69 30.60 -42.09
C PHE A 279 20.64 29.45 -42.03
N ALA A 280 19.60 29.45 -42.86
CA ALA A 280 19.51 29.02 -44.27
C ALA A 280 18.85 27.63 -44.39
N HIS A 281 17.75 27.61 -45.15
CA HIS A 281 17.04 26.43 -45.62
C HIS A 281 17.91 25.59 -46.57
N GLY A 282 17.89 24.27 -46.39
CA GLY A 282 18.40 23.30 -47.35
C GLY A 282 17.35 22.22 -47.59
N ALA A 283 16.69 22.32 -48.74
CA ALA A 283 15.83 21.30 -49.31
C ALA A 283 16.68 20.19 -49.96
N GLY A 284 16.17 18.96 -50.00
CA GLY A 284 16.67 17.95 -50.92
C GLY A 284 16.40 16.52 -50.50
N GLY A 285 15.80 15.72 -51.41
CA GLY A 285 15.92 14.26 -51.37
C GLY A 285 14.61 13.50 -51.52
N GLY A 286 13.96 13.59 -52.68
CA GLY A 286 13.08 12.52 -53.15
C GLY A 286 13.92 11.42 -53.80
N HIS A 287 13.53 10.16 -53.63
CA HIS A 287 13.77 9.11 -54.62
C HIS A 287 12.69 8.03 -54.58
N HIS A 288 12.38 7.63 -55.81
CA HIS A 288 11.31 6.77 -56.28
C HIS A 288 11.58 5.27 -56.04
N MET A 289 10.47 4.55 -55.86
CA MET A 289 10.08 3.25 -56.43
C MET A 289 11.11 2.13 -56.62
N SER A 290 10.77 0.96 -56.06
CA SER A 290 10.88 -0.32 -56.77
C SER A 290 9.81 -1.31 -56.27
N PRO A 291 8.96 -1.87 -57.14
CA PRO A 291 8.17 -3.05 -56.84
C PRO A 291 8.69 -4.25 -57.64
N TYR A 292 8.82 -5.43 -57.00
CA TYR A 292 8.80 -6.69 -57.74
C TYR A 292 7.86 -7.69 -57.07
N ILE A 293 6.88 -8.06 -57.87
CA ILE A 293 5.95 -9.17 -57.75
C ILE A 293 6.67 -10.41 -58.30
N MET A 294 6.60 -11.55 -57.63
CA MET A 294 6.10 -12.83 -58.20
C MET A 294 6.26 -14.01 -57.23
N THR A 295 5.26 -14.86 -57.29
CA THR A 295 4.94 -16.08 -56.52
C THR A 295 5.53 -17.34 -57.21
N PRO A 296 4.99 -18.58 -57.08
CA PRO A 296 5.44 -19.63 -56.17
C PRO A 296 5.74 -20.99 -56.89
N HIS A 297 5.69 -22.10 -56.14
CA HIS A 297 5.83 -23.53 -56.49
C HIS A 297 7.27 -24.08 -56.30
N ILE A 298 7.48 -25.23 -55.65
CA ILE A 298 7.10 -26.58 -56.12
C ILE A 298 6.90 -27.57 -54.95
N LEU A 299 5.97 -28.51 -55.19
CA LEU A 299 5.56 -29.68 -54.42
C LEU A 299 6.59 -30.83 -54.33
N ASN A 300 6.37 -31.71 -53.34
CA ASN A 300 6.67 -33.16 -53.31
C ASN A 300 8.15 -33.57 -53.25
N SER A 301 8.58 -34.47 -52.36
CA SER A 301 8.14 -35.87 -52.38
C SER A 301 8.57 -36.61 -51.11
N ALA A 302 7.69 -37.50 -50.66
CA ALA A 302 7.95 -38.49 -49.63
C ALA A 302 8.55 -39.78 -50.21
N ILE A 303 9.01 -40.67 -49.31
CA ILE A 303 9.32 -42.10 -49.49
C ILE A 303 10.67 -42.32 -50.21
N THR A 304 11.73 -42.92 -49.65
CA THR A 304 11.86 -44.36 -49.34
C THR A 304 13.25 -44.60 -48.73
N MET A 305 13.39 -45.17 -47.53
CA MET A 305 14.43 -46.17 -47.22
C MET A 305 14.26 -46.67 -45.80
N ARG A 306 13.37 -47.65 -45.67
CA ARG A 306 13.22 -48.53 -44.51
C ARG A 306 13.83 -49.86 -44.96
N ARG A 307 14.72 -50.43 -44.14
CA ARG A 307 15.41 -51.74 -44.27
C ARG A 307 16.84 -51.72 -44.85
N LEU A 308 17.78 -51.09 -44.12
CA LEU A 308 19.16 -51.59 -44.05
C LEU A 308 19.95 -50.97 -42.87
N LEU A 309 19.46 -51.08 -41.62
CA LEU A 309 20.25 -50.65 -40.46
C LEU A 309 19.80 -51.33 -39.15
N CYS A 310 19.76 -52.65 -39.13
CA CYS A 310 19.43 -53.43 -37.92
C CYS A 310 20.58 -54.31 -37.39
N VAL A 311 21.83 -54.17 -37.89
CA VAL A 311 22.98 -54.97 -37.41
C VAL A 311 24.23 -54.12 -37.14
N LEU A 312 24.04 -52.83 -36.82
CA LEU A 312 25.12 -51.91 -36.42
C LEU A 312 24.64 -50.98 -35.28
N LEU A 313 23.92 -51.55 -34.30
CA LEU A 313 23.35 -50.85 -33.15
C LEU A 313 23.68 -51.56 -31.82
N MET A 314 24.97 -51.86 -31.58
CA MET A 314 25.45 -52.27 -30.24
C MET A 314 26.82 -51.65 -29.90
N GLY A 315 27.12 -50.45 -30.38
CA GLY A 315 28.47 -49.88 -30.22
C GLY A 315 28.58 -48.36 -30.23
N THR A 316 27.49 -47.62 -29.99
CA THR A 316 27.56 -46.18 -29.79
C THR A 316 26.94 -45.86 -28.44
N SER A 317 27.79 -45.78 -27.42
CA SER A 317 27.51 -45.08 -26.17
C SER A 317 27.16 -43.63 -26.51
N LEU A 318 25.86 -43.36 -26.69
CA LEU A 318 25.32 -42.02 -26.66
C LEU A 318 25.62 -41.46 -25.27
N ASN A 319 26.69 -40.66 -25.18
CA ASN A 319 26.76 -39.59 -24.20
C ASN A 319 25.59 -38.65 -24.52
N ALA A 320 24.40 -38.99 -24.02
CA ALA A 320 23.34 -38.04 -23.83
C ALA A 320 23.89 -37.02 -22.84
N THR A 321 24.53 -35.97 -23.34
CA THR A 321 24.71 -34.73 -22.62
C THR A 321 23.30 -34.29 -22.25
N ALA A 322 22.90 -34.61 -21.03
CA ALA A 322 21.75 -34.03 -20.39
C ALA A 322 21.99 -32.53 -20.42
N ALA A 323 21.47 -31.86 -21.46
CA ALA A 323 21.26 -30.44 -21.44
C ALA A 323 20.27 -30.24 -20.29
N GLY A 324 20.83 -30.00 -19.10
CA GLY A 324 20.06 -29.70 -17.91
C GLY A 324 19.05 -28.61 -18.28
N PRO A 325 17.85 -28.63 -17.68
CA PRO A 325 16.81 -27.64 -17.97
C PRO A 325 17.48 -26.27 -17.99
N LYS A 326 17.45 -25.60 -19.15
CA LYS A 326 18.01 -24.26 -19.30
C LYS A 326 17.37 -23.46 -18.18
N HIS A 327 18.19 -23.04 -17.20
CA HIS A 327 17.72 -22.21 -16.11
C HIS A 327 17.08 -20.99 -16.74
N GLU A 328 15.75 -20.98 -16.76
CA GLU A 328 14.97 -19.84 -17.20
C GLU A 328 15.42 -18.69 -16.32
N LYS A 329 15.99 -17.67 -16.96
CA LYS A 329 16.60 -16.55 -16.28
C LYS A 329 15.44 -15.78 -15.64
N VAL A 330 15.14 -16.10 -14.39
CA VAL A 330 14.08 -15.43 -13.62
C VAL A 330 14.46 -13.96 -13.55
N GLU A 331 13.73 -13.13 -14.27
CA GLU A 331 13.87 -11.68 -14.22
C GLU A 331 13.78 -11.23 -12.75
N PRO A 332 14.77 -10.50 -12.24
CA PRO A 332 14.78 -10.10 -10.84
C PRO A 332 13.58 -9.21 -10.55
N PHE A 333 12.97 -9.40 -9.38
CA PHE A 333 11.88 -8.54 -8.92
C PHE A 333 12.35 -7.09 -8.82
N ARG A 334 11.65 -6.15 -9.49
CA ARG A 334 11.93 -4.71 -9.40
C ARG A 334 10.68 -3.94 -9.04
N ALA A 335 10.83 -2.96 -8.16
CA ALA A 335 9.80 -2.02 -7.78
C ALA A 335 10.13 -0.62 -8.34
N TYR A 336 9.13 0.03 -8.93
CA TYR A 336 9.22 1.38 -9.46
C TYR A 336 8.19 2.27 -8.78
N ASN A 337 8.55 3.52 -8.51
CA ASN A 337 7.64 4.57 -8.04
C ASN A 337 7.36 5.49 -9.22
N LEU A 338 6.15 5.41 -9.77
CA LEU A 338 5.76 6.11 -10.97
C LEU A 338 4.96 7.36 -10.62
N THR A 339 5.21 8.45 -11.34
CA THR A 339 4.35 9.63 -11.31
C THR A 339 2.98 9.24 -11.85
N LEU A 340 1.93 9.41 -11.04
CA LEU A 340 0.58 9.12 -11.47
C LEU A 340 0.00 10.33 -12.22
N TYR A 341 -0.54 10.08 -13.41
CA TYR A 341 -1.08 11.13 -14.28
C TYR A 341 -2.41 10.70 -14.92
N GLY A 342 -3.39 11.60 -14.94
CA GLY A 342 -4.74 11.32 -15.41
C GLY A 342 -5.10 12.12 -16.65
N TYR A 343 -5.73 11.46 -17.63
CA TYR A 343 -6.37 12.09 -18.79
C TYR A 343 -7.87 11.83 -18.76
N ASN A 344 -8.67 12.88 -18.92
CA ASN A 344 -10.11 12.77 -18.87
C ASN A 344 -10.75 13.27 -20.16
N TYR A 345 -11.10 12.31 -21.02
CA TYR A 345 -11.84 12.53 -22.26
C TYR A 345 -13.36 12.37 -22.08
N THR A 346 -13.83 12.35 -20.83
CA THR A 346 -15.27 12.35 -20.52
C THR A 346 -15.85 13.77 -20.55
N ASP A 347 -17.16 13.87 -20.33
CA ASP A 347 -17.88 15.15 -20.39
C ASP A 347 -17.79 15.95 -19.08
N MET A 348 -17.38 15.31 -17.99
CA MET A 348 -17.36 15.91 -16.64
C MET A 348 -15.99 15.69 -15.98
N SER A 349 -15.61 16.57 -15.05
CA SER A 349 -14.39 16.36 -14.26
C SER A 349 -14.49 15.12 -13.36
N ILE A 350 -13.32 14.58 -13.00
CA ILE A 350 -13.16 13.53 -12.00
C ILE A 350 -12.53 14.19 -10.77
N GLY A 351 -13.26 14.18 -9.65
CA GLY A 351 -12.84 14.84 -8.43
C GLY A 351 -11.67 14.12 -7.75
N SER A 352 -11.62 12.80 -7.83
CA SER A 352 -10.50 12.00 -7.32
C SER A 352 -10.46 10.65 -8.02
N PHE A 353 -9.28 10.07 -8.14
CA PHE A 353 -9.10 8.69 -8.58
C PHE A 353 -7.97 8.00 -7.82
N GLU A 354 -7.92 6.69 -7.88
CA GLU A 354 -6.88 5.87 -7.27
C GLU A 354 -6.45 4.77 -8.24
N VAL A 355 -5.16 4.44 -8.21
CA VAL A 355 -4.62 3.25 -8.89
C VAL A 355 -4.03 2.31 -7.86
N ASN A 356 -4.63 1.14 -7.69
CA ASN A 356 -4.28 0.18 -6.65
C ASN A 356 -4.26 0.80 -5.23
N GLY A 357 -5.11 1.81 -4.98
CA GLY A 357 -5.18 2.57 -3.74
C GLY A 357 -4.17 3.72 -3.62
N ALA A 358 -3.28 3.91 -4.60
CA ALA A 358 -2.47 5.12 -4.68
C ALA A 358 -3.34 6.27 -5.22
N GLY A 359 -3.54 7.29 -4.40
CA GLY A 359 -4.37 8.45 -4.75
C GLY A 359 -3.77 9.27 -5.88
N GLY A 360 -4.60 9.57 -6.86
CA GLY A 360 -4.37 10.57 -7.89
C GLY A 360 -5.08 11.87 -7.57
N GLY A 361 -4.57 12.96 -8.13
CA GLY A 361 -5.21 14.27 -8.04
C GLY A 361 -6.49 14.37 -8.87
N ASN A 362 -7.17 15.49 -8.72
CA ASN A 362 -8.35 15.83 -9.51
C ASN A 362 -7.98 15.86 -11.01
N ILE A 363 -8.90 15.41 -11.87
CA ILE A 363 -8.74 15.42 -13.33
C ILE A 363 -9.83 16.30 -13.93
N GLU A 364 -9.46 17.49 -14.38
CA GLU A 364 -10.33 18.34 -15.18
C GLU A 364 -10.69 17.65 -16.50
N VAL A 365 -11.74 18.13 -17.14
CA VAL A 365 -12.07 17.78 -18.52
C VAL A 365 -10.89 18.19 -19.41
N GLY A 366 -10.27 17.24 -20.12
CA GLY A 366 -9.09 17.50 -20.95
C GLY A 366 -9.39 18.44 -22.13
N ASP A 367 -8.38 19.15 -22.62
CA ASP A 367 -8.47 20.04 -23.79
C ASP A 367 -7.51 19.61 -24.91
N ALA A 368 -7.26 20.49 -25.87
CA ALA A 368 -6.37 20.22 -27.01
C ALA A 368 -4.89 20.08 -26.61
N GLU A 369 -4.51 20.60 -25.44
CA GLU A 369 -3.12 20.72 -24.99
C GLU A 369 -2.83 19.86 -23.75
N ALA A 370 -3.83 19.60 -22.91
CA ALA A 370 -3.68 18.91 -21.64
C ALA A 370 -4.74 17.83 -21.37
N GLY A 371 -4.34 16.78 -20.65
CA GLY A 371 -5.23 15.70 -20.21
C GLY A 371 -6.20 16.10 -19.08
N GLY A 372 -5.98 17.25 -18.46
CA GLY A 372 -6.77 17.77 -17.33
C GLY A 372 -6.30 17.31 -15.94
N GLY A 373 -5.45 16.29 -15.84
CA GLY A 373 -4.87 15.85 -14.56
C GLY A 373 -3.65 16.67 -14.14
N LYS A 374 -3.35 16.65 -12.84
CA LYS A 374 -2.07 17.11 -12.28
C LYS A 374 -1.18 15.92 -11.94
N PHE A 375 0.13 16.10 -12.04
CA PHE A 375 1.11 15.10 -11.60
C PHE A 375 1.00 14.89 -10.09
N THR A 376 0.77 13.65 -9.67
CA THR A 376 0.69 13.27 -8.24
C THR A 376 1.68 12.13 -7.99
N CYS A 377 2.41 12.20 -6.87
CA CYS A 377 3.30 11.12 -6.46
C CYS A 377 2.57 10.15 -5.52
N CYS A 378 2.70 8.83 -5.64
CA CYS A 378 3.30 8.01 -6.71
C CYS A 378 2.57 6.64 -6.71
N ALA A 379 2.44 6.00 -7.87
CA ALA A 379 1.89 4.66 -8.00
C ALA A 379 3.03 3.62 -8.07
N SER A 380 2.93 2.54 -7.30
CA SER A 380 3.93 1.46 -7.33
C SER A 380 3.68 0.51 -8.50
N LEU A 381 4.73 0.21 -9.26
CA LEU A 381 4.77 -0.85 -10.27
C LEU A 381 5.77 -1.91 -9.85
N TYR A 382 5.39 -3.19 -9.95
CA TYR A 382 6.26 -4.32 -9.69
C TYR A 382 6.45 -5.14 -10.95
N THR A 383 7.69 -5.52 -11.24
CA THR A 383 8.05 -6.40 -12.36
C THR A 383 8.74 -7.66 -11.83
N PRO A 384 8.52 -8.84 -12.43
CA PRO A 384 7.54 -9.10 -13.50
C PRO A 384 6.10 -8.83 -13.04
N LEU A 385 5.24 -8.43 -13.98
CA LEU A 385 3.85 -8.13 -13.67
C LEU A 385 3.12 -9.41 -13.18
N PRO A 386 2.14 -9.30 -12.26
CA PRO A 386 1.36 -10.44 -11.82
C PRO A 386 0.57 -11.05 -12.99
N PRO A 387 0.26 -12.37 -13.01
CA PRO A 387 -0.24 -13.08 -14.20
C PRO A 387 -1.43 -12.48 -14.96
N ASN A 388 -2.26 -11.66 -14.31
CA ASN A 388 -3.42 -11.02 -14.92
C ASN A 388 -3.16 -9.57 -15.37
N ASN A 389 -1.99 -9.00 -15.06
CA ASN A 389 -1.53 -7.64 -15.40
C ASN A 389 -2.56 -6.52 -15.13
N ASN A 390 -3.53 -6.76 -14.25
CA ASN A 390 -4.63 -5.84 -13.98
C ASN A 390 -4.30 -4.90 -12.84
N VAL A 391 -4.64 -3.64 -13.00
CA VAL A 391 -4.69 -2.64 -11.94
C VAL A 391 -6.14 -2.34 -11.56
N HIS A 392 -6.34 -2.05 -10.28
CA HIS A 392 -7.63 -1.62 -9.77
C HIS A 392 -7.74 -0.10 -9.86
N ILE A 393 -8.69 0.38 -10.64
CA ILE A 393 -8.97 1.80 -10.80
C ILE A 393 -10.23 2.12 -10.01
N LYS A 394 -10.14 3.12 -9.13
CA LYS A 394 -11.28 3.69 -8.42
C LYS A 394 -11.37 5.18 -8.73
N TRP A 395 -12.56 5.73 -8.85
CA TRP A 395 -12.73 7.17 -9.04
C TRP A 395 -14.06 7.67 -8.48
N SER A 396 -14.11 8.98 -8.25
CA SER A 396 -15.31 9.68 -7.85
C SER A 396 -15.35 11.07 -8.47
N ARG A 397 -16.55 11.50 -8.86
CA ARG A 397 -16.79 12.87 -9.36
C ARG A 397 -17.19 13.83 -8.24
N ASP A 398 -17.88 13.31 -7.22
CA ASP A 398 -18.50 14.09 -6.14
C ASP A 398 -17.92 13.80 -4.74
N GLY A 399 -16.95 12.88 -4.65
CA GLY A 399 -16.37 12.39 -3.40
C GLY A 399 -17.30 11.45 -2.60
N LYS A 400 -18.54 11.25 -3.05
CA LYS A 400 -19.58 10.48 -2.33
C LYS A 400 -19.87 9.15 -3.00
N THR A 401 -19.91 9.12 -4.32
CA THR A 401 -20.15 7.92 -5.12
C THR A 401 -18.84 7.49 -5.74
N TRP A 402 -18.40 6.28 -5.42
CA TRP A 402 -17.16 5.70 -5.91
C TRP A 402 -17.46 4.60 -6.91
N CYS A 403 -16.88 4.74 -8.09
CA CYS A 403 -16.92 3.77 -9.16
C CYS A 403 -15.58 3.04 -9.23
N GLU A 404 -15.62 1.76 -9.59
CA GLU A 404 -14.41 0.95 -9.68
C GLU A 404 -14.45 -0.05 -10.83
N THR A 405 -13.27 -0.33 -11.39
CA THR A 405 -13.06 -1.37 -12.40
C THR A 405 -11.63 -1.90 -12.37
N LYS A 406 -11.40 -3.06 -13.00
CA LYS A 406 -10.07 -3.63 -13.18
C LYS A 406 -9.66 -3.49 -14.64
N VAL A 407 -8.48 -2.93 -14.87
CA VAL A 407 -7.98 -2.62 -16.22
C VAL A 407 -6.59 -3.24 -16.39
N PRO A 408 -6.32 -3.96 -17.49
CA PRO A 408 -4.98 -4.41 -17.80
C PRO A 408 -4.07 -3.24 -18.20
N PHE A 409 -2.77 -3.38 -17.97
CA PHE A 409 -1.80 -2.46 -18.58
C PHE A 409 -1.88 -2.51 -20.11
N SER A 410 -1.78 -1.33 -20.72
CA SER A 410 -1.78 -1.12 -22.16
C SER A 410 -0.34 -0.96 -22.64
N GLY A 411 0.09 -1.83 -23.56
CA GLY A 411 1.42 -1.80 -24.14
C GLY A 411 2.52 -2.45 -23.29
N PRO A 412 3.78 -2.45 -23.80
CA PRO A 412 4.92 -2.97 -23.06
C PRO A 412 5.33 -2.02 -21.93
N ILE A 413 5.84 -2.57 -20.83
CA ILE A 413 6.51 -1.77 -19.79
C ILE A 413 7.87 -1.32 -20.34
N PRO A 414 8.14 0.00 -20.42
CA PRO A 414 9.41 0.48 -20.94
C PRO A 414 10.57 0.15 -20.00
N ALA A 415 11.81 0.27 -20.50
CA ALA A 415 13.00 -0.07 -19.72
C ALA A 415 13.20 0.89 -18.52
N LYS A 416 12.79 2.15 -18.67
CA LYS A 416 12.83 3.19 -17.63
C LYS A 416 11.44 3.75 -17.35
N PRO A 417 10.58 3.00 -16.64
CA PRO A 417 9.22 3.47 -16.36
C PRO A 417 9.27 4.64 -15.37
N GLU A 418 8.66 5.76 -15.72
CA GLU A 418 8.61 6.97 -14.89
C GLU A 418 7.18 7.44 -14.60
N TYR A 419 6.24 7.17 -15.51
CA TYR A 419 4.84 7.62 -15.41
C TYR A 419 3.88 6.44 -15.49
N MET A 420 2.79 6.54 -14.73
CA MET A 420 1.62 5.69 -14.86
C MET A 420 0.46 6.60 -15.28
N GLU A 421 -0.01 6.41 -16.50
CA GLU A 421 -1.04 7.24 -17.13
C GLU A 421 -2.37 6.51 -17.12
N VAL A 422 -3.42 7.16 -16.63
CA VAL A 422 -4.80 6.63 -16.65
C VAL A 422 -5.65 7.49 -17.56
N HIS A 423 -6.25 6.89 -18.58
CA HIS A 423 -7.08 7.56 -19.57
C HIS A 423 -8.53 7.15 -19.39
N PHE A 424 -9.41 8.11 -19.12
CA PHE A 424 -10.86 7.90 -19.00
C PHE A 424 -11.56 8.36 -20.28
N TYR A 425 -12.32 7.46 -20.92
CA TYR A 425 -13.01 7.73 -22.17
C TYR A 425 -14.54 7.86 -21.98
N ARG A 426 -15.18 8.61 -22.88
CA ARG A 426 -16.62 8.93 -22.81
C ARG A 426 -17.52 7.69 -22.88
N ASP A 427 -17.08 6.66 -23.57
CA ASP A 427 -17.75 5.35 -23.70
C ASP A 427 -17.51 4.43 -22.49
N GLY A 428 -16.89 4.93 -21.42
CA GLY A 428 -16.61 4.18 -20.19
C GLY A 428 -15.36 3.30 -20.26
N HIS A 429 -14.67 3.29 -21.40
CA HIS A 429 -13.38 2.63 -21.53
C HIS A 429 -12.34 3.35 -20.66
N ILE A 430 -11.45 2.56 -20.05
CA ILE A 430 -10.32 3.08 -19.27
C ILE A 430 -9.06 2.36 -19.75
N GLU A 431 -8.00 3.12 -19.98
CA GLU A 431 -6.68 2.57 -20.29
C GLU A 431 -5.65 2.99 -19.26
N VAL A 432 -4.72 2.08 -18.99
CA VAL A 432 -3.60 2.34 -18.09
C VAL A 432 -2.31 2.03 -18.81
N ALA A 433 -1.45 3.03 -19.00
CA ALA A 433 -0.16 2.88 -19.66
C ALA A 433 0.98 3.23 -18.71
N VAL A 434 2.15 2.64 -18.95
CA VAL A 434 3.40 3.01 -18.27
C VAL A 434 4.35 3.58 -19.30
N THR A 435 4.86 4.78 -19.06
CA THR A 435 5.66 5.54 -20.02
C THR A 435 6.95 6.06 -19.39
N GLU A 436 7.96 6.31 -20.21
CA GLU A 436 9.23 6.92 -19.77
C GLU A 436 9.11 8.44 -19.61
N SER A 437 8.11 9.06 -20.23
CA SER A 437 7.84 10.49 -20.19
C SER A 437 6.33 10.73 -20.26
N SER A 438 5.85 11.87 -19.76
CA SER A 438 4.45 12.25 -19.89
C SER A 438 4.02 12.35 -21.36
N SER A 439 2.95 11.66 -21.73
CA SER A 439 2.40 11.66 -23.08
C SER A 439 1.61 12.94 -23.41
N PRO A 440 1.50 13.36 -24.68
CA PRO A 440 0.46 14.31 -25.08
C PRO A 440 -0.94 13.67 -24.95
N PRO A 441 -2.02 14.47 -24.88
CA PRO A 441 -3.38 13.95 -24.92
C PRO A 441 -3.62 13.14 -26.21
N ARG A 442 -4.20 11.95 -26.06
CA ARG A 442 -4.55 11.07 -27.19
C ARG A 442 -5.71 11.63 -28.00
N LEU A 443 -6.66 12.27 -27.32
CA LEU A 443 -7.77 12.98 -27.93
C LEU A 443 -7.62 14.47 -27.62
N LYS A 444 -7.64 15.29 -28.65
CA LYS A 444 -7.63 16.75 -28.56
C LYS A 444 -9.06 17.24 -28.71
N LEU A 445 -9.70 17.53 -27.58
CA LEU A 445 -11.12 17.85 -27.52
C LEU A 445 -11.30 19.29 -27.04
N GLU A 446 -12.29 19.99 -27.56
CA GLU A 446 -12.70 21.28 -27.00
C GLU A 446 -13.42 21.09 -25.66
N ARG A 447 -13.34 22.10 -24.78
CA ARG A 447 -14.08 22.12 -23.51
C ARG A 447 -14.69 23.50 -23.27
N ALA A 448 -15.92 23.53 -22.76
CA ALA A 448 -16.57 24.75 -22.31
C ALA A 448 -15.95 25.29 -21.01
N SER A 449 -15.54 24.40 -20.10
CA SER A 449 -14.87 24.77 -18.85
C SER A 449 -14.03 23.62 -18.30
N PRO A 450 -13.20 23.85 -17.27
CA PRO A 450 -12.48 22.78 -16.58
C PRO A 450 -13.35 21.63 -16.03
N GLY A 451 -14.59 21.93 -15.64
CA GLY A 451 -15.51 20.96 -15.07
C GLY A 451 -16.40 20.25 -16.08
N TRP A 452 -16.57 20.82 -17.28
CA TRP A 452 -17.64 20.46 -18.22
C TRP A 452 -17.17 20.58 -19.66
N ARG A 453 -17.49 19.58 -20.48
CA ARG A 453 -17.15 19.59 -21.90
C ARG A 453 -18.07 20.50 -22.70
N TYR A 454 -19.36 20.44 -22.45
CA TYR A 454 -20.37 21.26 -23.12
C TYR A 454 -20.89 22.36 -22.19
N ALA A 455 -21.28 23.51 -22.76
CA ALA A 455 -21.83 24.63 -21.99
C ALA A 455 -23.23 24.31 -21.43
N GLU A 456 -24.04 23.60 -22.22
CA GLU A 456 -25.34 23.08 -21.79
C GLU A 456 -25.15 21.85 -20.91
N ARG A 457 -25.72 21.88 -19.71
CA ARG A 457 -25.48 20.84 -18.69
C ARG A 457 -26.03 19.48 -19.13
N GLU A 458 -27.15 19.50 -19.85
CA GLU A 458 -27.88 18.32 -20.34
C GLU A 458 -27.09 17.54 -21.39
N GLN A 459 -26.15 18.18 -22.08
CA GLN A 459 -25.28 17.53 -23.05
C GLN A 459 -24.10 16.79 -22.41
N ASN A 460 -23.79 17.08 -21.14
CA ASN A 460 -22.70 16.43 -20.42
C ASN A 460 -23.20 15.12 -19.79
N ILE A 461 -22.75 13.99 -20.34
CA ILE A 461 -23.25 12.68 -19.94
C ILE A 461 -22.28 12.02 -18.96
N ASN A 462 -22.80 11.59 -17.81
CA ASN A 462 -22.09 10.70 -16.89
C ASN A 462 -22.46 9.25 -17.17
N ASN A 463 -21.51 8.51 -17.74
CA ASN A 463 -21.68 7.09 -18.08
C ASN A 463 -21.10 6.13 -17.03
N ASP A 464 -20.62 6.61 -15.88
CA ASP A 464 -19.85 5.77 -14.94
C ASP A 464 -20.67 4.55 -14.46
N HIS A 465 -21.95 4.73 -14.11
CA HIS A 465 -22.84 3.65 -13.67
C HIS A 465 -23.16 2.61 -14.76
N LYS A 466 -22.98 2.96 -16.04
CA LYS A 466 -23.21 2.06 -17.16
C LYS A 466 -22.06 1.07 -17.34
N PHE A 467 -20.84 1.49 -17.03
CA PHE A 467 -19.63 0.75 -17.38
C PHE A 467 -18.80 0.31 -16.16
N ALA A 468 -19.14 0.76 -14.96
CA ALA A 468 -18.42 0.47 -13.74
C ALA A 468 -19.34 0.08 -12.59
N ARG A 469 -18.76 -0.55 -11.56
CA ARG A 469 -19.48 -0.80 -10.31
C ARG A 469 -19.39 0.45 -9.45
N CYS A 470 -20.51 1.11 -9.23
CA CYS A 470 -20.57 2.33 -8.45
C CYS A 470 -21.38 2.12 -7.18
N GLN A 471 -20.86 2.60 -6.06
CA GLN A 471 -21.52 2.55 -4.76
C GLN A 471 -21.23 3.83 -3.97
N ARG A 472 -22.14 4.19 -3.05
CA ARG A 472 -21.85 5.26 -2.10
C ARG A 472 -20.70 4.83 -1.19
N GLY A 473 -19.62 5.59 -1.20
CA GLY A 473 -18.48 5.38 -0.34
C GLY A 473 -18.74 5.95 1.05
N TYR A 474 -18.55 5.13 2.07
CA TYR A 474 -18.27 5.59 3.44
C TYR A 474 -16.76 5.84 3.51
N PHE A 475 -16.33 7.09 3.42
CA PHE A 475 -15.08 7.50 4.06
C PHE A 475 -15.35 7.86 5.51
#